data_AF-A0A059F0L0-F1
#
_entry.id   AF-A0A059F0L0-F1
#
_cell.length_a   1.000
_cell.length_b   1.000
_cell.length_c   1.000
_cell.angle_alpha   90.00
_cell.angle_beta   90.00
_cell.angle_gamma   90.00
#
_symmetry.space_group_name_H-M   'P 1'
#
loop_
_entity.id
_entity.type
_entity.pdbx_description
1 polymer ?
#
loop_
_entity_poly.entity_id
_entity_poly.type
_entity_poly.pdbx_seq_one_letter_code
_entity_poly.pdbx_strand_id
1 'polypeptide(L)'
;MDTFYLYKFEKKERYNPMKYSKILLIIVSSLSIIFILIFMLLKYSKSKSSERSDKAKKTEQEQKCRKLIISYLKKDIEENKKILEKKPNVTFTRTKVKECTTIKMKNGKPFYVKDQTVLVNAANTKFKINRGGLNKGITDFVSTKNGIFNGRWMNLFAPKISKYKDRIRISKFNYGYILHLVGLQASELEGIKMKIEDVDEYLIGLYLTGLSEIEKILPRGNVLLCCVSEGIYASDGVDFQEVNFTRDEFILRAKRARLIAVVRYEGTLNIVINN
;
A
#
# COMPACT_ATOMS: atom_id res chain seq x y z
N MET A 1 -77.33 20.90 18.56
CA MET A 1 -77.50 22.36 18.77
C MET A 1 -76.35 22.80 19.65
N ASP A 2 -75.16 22.93 19.06
CA ASP A 2 -74.66 24.14 18.40
C ASP A 2 -74.35 25.26 19.39
N THR A 3 -73.06 25.50 19.63
CA THR A 3 -72.47 26.80 19.27
C THR A 3 -70.94 26.74 19.30
N PHE A 4 -70.39 26.96 18.12
CA PHE A 4 -69.04 27.44 17.85
C PHE A 4 -68.78 28.77 18.58
N TYR A 5 -67.59 28.93 19.14
CA TYR A 5 -66.90 30.23 19.16
C TYR A 5 -65.46 30.05 18.66
N LEU A 6 -65.23 30.60 17.46
CA LEU A 6 -63.91 30.88 16.91
C LEU A 6 -63.12 31.78 17.87
N TYR A 7 -61.87 31.41 18.14
CA TYR A 7 -60.84 32.42 18.40
C TYR A 7 -59.81 32.44 17.26
N LYS A 8 -59.57 33.67 16.84
CA LYS A 8 -58.96 34.15 15.61
C LYS A 8 -57.45 33.92 15.65
N PHE A 9 -56.89 33.36 14.59
CA PHE A 9 -55.45 33.30 14.36
C PHE A 9 -54.89 34.73 14.24
N GLU A 10 -54.07 35.14 15.22
CA GLU A 10 -53.09 36.20 14.99
C GLU A 10 -51.86 35.62 14.30
N LYS A 11 -51.65 36.12 13.09
CA LYS A 11 -50.60 35.73 12.16
C LYS A 11 -49.28 36.32 12.63
N LYS A 12 -48.53 35.64 13.50
CA LYS A 12 -47.13 36.00 13.80
C LYS A 12 -46.15 35.34 12.84
N GLU A 13 -45.42 36.22 12.18
CA GLU A 13 -44.32 36.09 11.22
C GLU A 13 -43.78 34.66 10.95
N ARG A 14 -43.84 34.29 9.66
CA ARG A 14 -43.22 33.06 9.16
C ARG A 14 -41.72 33.09 9.45
N TYR A 15 -41.27 32.16 10.29
CA TYR A 15 -39.87 31.77 10.42
C TYR A 15 -39.28 31.54 9.02
N ASN A 16 -38.33 32.38 8.62
CA ASN A 16 -37.64 32.25 7.33
C ASN A 16 -36.26 31.62 7.58
N PRO A 17 -36.15 30.27 7.52
CA PRO A 17 -34.93 29.54 7.88
C PRO A 17 -33.71 29.97 7.05
N MET A 18 -33.91 30.51 5.84
CA MET A 18 -32.82 31.00 4.99
C MET A 18 -32.13 32.27 5.53
N LYS A 19 -32.85 33.13 6.27
CA LYS A 19 -32.28 34.41 6.76
C LYS A 19 -31.34 34.18 7.95
N TYR A 20 -31.72 33.29 8.85
CA TYR A 20 -30.91 32.92 10.02
C TYR A 20 -29.72 32.01 9.66
N SER A 21 -29.86 31.18 8.63
CA SER A 21 -28.76 30.37 8.07
C SER A 21 -27.59 31.25 7.57
N LYS A 22 -27.87 32.36 6.88
CA LYS A 22 -26.83 33.28 6.40
C LYS A 22 -26.12 34.04 7.53
N ILE A 23 -26.86 34.46 8.55
CA ILE A 23 -26.29 35.15 9.73
C ILE A 23 -25.40 34.20 10.52
N LEU A 24 -25.83 32.95 10.72
CA LEU A 24 -25.02 31.92 11.40
C LEU A 24 -23.73 31.62 10.62
N LEU A 25 -23.80 31.54 9.29
CA LEU A 25 -22.64 31.34 8.43
C LEU A 25 -21.61 32.47 8.60
N ILE A 26 -22.07 33.73 8.63
CA ILE A 26 -21.22 34.92 8.80
C ILE A 26 -20.53 34.92 10.16
N ILE A 27 -21.24 34.55 11.24
CA ILE A 27 -20.68 34.46 12.60
C ILE A 27 -19.61 33.36 12.67
N VAL A 28 -19.88 32.17 12.10
CA VAL A 28 -18.92 31.06 12.08
C VAL A 28 -17.68 31.41 11.25
N SER A 29 -17.83 32.10 10.12
CA SER A 29 -16.69 32.58 9.32
C SER A 29 -15.89 33.70 10.01
N SER A 30 -16.54 34.53 10.83
CA SER A 30 -15.86 35.61 11.55
C SER A 30 -15.02 35.05 12.71
N LEU A 31 -15.55 34.04 13.43
CA LEU A 31 -14.85 33.36 14.51
C LEU A 31 -13.62 32.59 14.03
N SER A 32 -13.68 31.97 12.85
CA SER A 32 -12.52 31.25 12.28
C SER A 32 -11.40 32.19 11.86
N ILE A 33 -11.71 33.39 11.35
CA ILE A 33 -10.71 34.42 11.03
C ILE A 33 -10.01 34.92 12.31
N ILE A 34 -10.77 35.16 13.39
CA ILE A 34 -10.21 35.59 14.68
C ILE A 34 -9.29 34.51 15.25
N PHE A 35 -9.67 33.23 15.16
CA PHE A 35 -8.85 32.11 15.60
C PHE A 35 -7.53 32.01 14.83
N ILE A 36 -7.55 32.22 13.51
CA ILE A 36 -6.35 32.26 12.66
C ILE A 36 -5.43 33.41 13.05
N LEU A 37 -5.97 34.60 13.32
CA LEU A 37 -5.19 35.78 13.72
C LEU A 37 -4.53 35.59 15.11
N ILE A 38 -5.25 35.02 16.07
CA ILE A 38 -4.70 34.69 17.40
C ILE A 38 -3.59 33.64 17.27
N PHE A 39 -3.79 32.61 16.44
CA PHE A 39 -2.77 31.58 16.18
C PHE A 39 -1.51 32.17 15.54
N MET A 40 -1.65 33.11 14.61
CA MET A 40 -0.53 33.81 13.98
C MET A 40 0.22 34.71 14.97
N LEU A 41 -0.49 35.45 15.83
CA LEU A 41 0.11 36.28 16.90
C LEU A 41 0.87 35.45 17.94
N LEU A 42 0.33 34.29 18.32
CA LEU A 42 1.02 33.35 19.22
C LEU A 42 2.26 32.72 18.57
N LYS A 43 2.28 32.55 17.25
CA LYS A 43 3.42 32.00 16.51
C LYS A 43 4.55 33.02 16.32
N TYR A 44 4.23 34.32 16.24
CA TYR A 44 5.19 35.40 16.01
C TYR A 44 5.82 36.00 17.28
N SER A 45 5.32 35.72 18.48
CA SER A 45 5.89 36.25 19.74
C SER A 45 7.00 35.40 20.37
N LYS A 46 7.41 34.28 19.76
CA LYS A 46 8.40 33.38 20.37
C LYS A 46 9.84 33.84 20.15
N SER A 47 10.49 34.13 21.28
CA SER A 47 11.94 34.34 21.42
C SER A 47 12.75 33.16 20.86
N LYS A 48 13.87 33.46 20.19
CA LYS A 48 14.83 32.50 19.59
C LYS A 48 15.38 31.43 20.56
N SER A 49 15.20 31.56 21.87
CA SER A 49 15.58 30.50 22.84
C SER A 49 14.52 29.41 23.02
N SER A 50 13.24 29.65 22.68
CA SER A 50 12.15 28.66 22.82
C SER A 50 12.07 27.69 21.63
N GLU A 51 12.54 28.08 20.44
CA GLU A 51 12.47 27.23 19.25
C GLU A 51 13.27 25.93 19.37
N ARG A 52 14.39 25.94 20.11
CA ARG A 52 15.20 24.72 20.33
C ARG A 52 14.52 23.73 21.27
N SER A 53 13.86 24.20 22.34
CA SER A 53 13.15 23.31 23.27
C SER A 53 11.81 22.82 22.70
N ASP A 54 11.14 23.66 21.90
CA ASP A 54 9.92 23.31 21.19
C ASP A 54 10.19 22.29 20.05
N LYS A 55 11.28 22.45 19.30
CA LYS A 55 11.72 21.44 18.31
C LYS A 55 12.04 20.10 18.95
N ALA A 56 12.79 20.10 20.07
CA ALA A 56 13.13 18.86 20.77
C ALA A 56 11.88 18.12 21.31
N LYS A 57 10.91 18.85 21.89
CA LYS A 57 9.63 18.27 22.33
C LYS A 57 8.78 17.75 21.18
N LYS A 58 8.74 18.48 20.04
CA LYS A 58 8.04 18.04 18.82
C LYS A 58 8.64 16.73 18.28
N THR A 59 9.96 16.62 18.25
CA THR A 59 10.66 15.39 17.82
C THR A 59 10.38 14.20 18.75
N GLU A 60 10.32 14.40 20.07
CA GLU A 60 10.00 13.32 21.02
C GLU A 60 8.55 12.81 20.86
N GLN A 61 7.60 13.71 20.64
CA GLN A 61 6.20 13.35 20.43
C GLN A 61 5.99 12.65 19.08
N GLU A 62 6.64 13.12 18.01
CA GLU A 62 6.65 12.44 16.71
C GLU A 62 7.22 11.02 16.81
N GLN A 63 8.33 10.84 17.54
CA GLN A 63 8.90 9.51 17.78
C GLN A 63 7.96 8.59 18.56
N LYS A 64 7.26 9.11 19.59
CA LYS A 64 6.24 8.36 20.34
C LYS A 64 5.08 7.94 19.42
N CYS A 65 4.57 8.84 18.58
CA CYS A 65 3.54 8.53 17.59
C CYS A 65 3.99 7.44 16.60
N ARG A 66 5.24 7.51 16.10
CA ARG A 66 5.78 6.52 15.16
C ARG A 66 5.94 5.13 15.79
N LYS A 67 6.32 5.04 17.06
CA LYS A 67 6.34 3.76 17.80
C LYS A 67 4.94 3.13 17.89
N LEU A 68 3.90 3.94 18.11
CA LEU A 68 2.51 3.46 18.12
C LEU A 68 2.08 2.96 16.73
N ILE A 69 2.42 3.69 15.66
CA ILE A 69 2.16 3.26 14.27
C ILE A 69 2.83 1.91 13.99
N ILE A 70 4.11 1.76 14.33
CA ILE A 70 4.85 0.50 14.16
C ILE A 70 4.18 -0.65 14.94
N SER A 71 3.73 -0.40 16.17
CA SER A 71 3.00 -1.40 16.97
C SER A 71 1.68 -1.81 16.30
N TYR A 72 0.91 -0.84 15.81
CA TYR A 72 -0.32 -1.09 15.07
C TYR A 72 -0.06 -1.90 13.80
N LEU A 73 0.94 -1.53 12.99
CA LEU A 73 1.30 -2.24 11.76
C LEU A 73 1.67 -3.69 12.04
N LYS A 74 2.44 -3.96 13.11
CA LYS A 74 2.77 -5.33 13.52
C LYS A 74 1.52 -6.13 13.88
N LYS A 75 0.62 -5.56 14.68
CA LYS A 75 -0.64 -6.22 15.07
C LYS A 75 -1.51 -6.52 13.85
N ASP A 76 -1.69 -5.55 12.96
CA ASP A 76 -2.53 -5.70 11.76
C ASP A 76 -1.95 -6.73 10.77
N ILE A 77 -0.62 -6.83 10.65
CA ILE A 77 0.04 -7.90 9.88
C ILE A 77 -0.32 -9.28 10.44
N GLU A 78 -0.25 -9.48 11.75
CA GLU A 78 -0.58 -10.76 12.37
C GLU A 78 -2.07 -11.10 12.23
N GLU A 79 -2.97 -10.10 12.32
CA GLU A 79 -4.39 -10.29 12.07
C GLU A 79 -4.67 -10.69 10.63
N ASN A 80 -4.06 -10.02 9.66
CA ASN A 80 -4.19 -10.37 8.23
C ASN A 80 -3.61 -11.75 7.92
N LYS A 81 -2.50 -12.17 8.56
CA LYS A 81 -1.99 -13.55 8.45
C LYS A 81 -3.04 -14.56 8.90
N LYS A 82 -3.63 -14.38 10.09
CA LYS A 82 -4.68 -15.27 10.62
C LYS A 82 -5.91 -15.35 9.73
N ILE A 83 -6.30 -14.24 9.08
CA ILE A 83 -7.38 -14.24 8.09
C ILE A 83 -7.00 -15.08 6.87
N LEU A 84 -5.79 -14.88 6.33
CA LEU A 84 -5.30 -15.56 5.14
C LEU A 84 -5.03 -17.06 5.38
N GLU A 85 -4.61 -17.45 6.58
CA GLU A 85 -4.42 -18.86 6.96
C GLU A 85 -5.72 -19.66 6.83
N LYS A 86 -6.89 -19.01 6.96
CA LYS A 86 -8.19 -19.64 6.78
C LYS A 86 -8.60 -19.77 5.31
N LYS A 87 -8.06 -18.95 4.39
CA LYS A 87 -8.40 -19.04 2.97
C LYS A 87 -7.90 -20.38 2.37
N PRO A 88 -8.72 -21.12 1.61
CA PRO A 88 -8.35 -22.44 1.09
C PRO A 88 -7.30 -22.38 -0.03
N ASN A 89 -7.26 -21.27 -0.78
CA ASN A 89 -6.34 -21.05 -1.89
C ASN A 89 -5.07 -20.29 -1.48
N VAL A 90 -4.83 -20.09 -0.18
CA VAL A 90 -3.62 -19.41 0.33
C VAL A 90 -2.77 -20.39 1.12
N THR A 91 -1.47 -20.40 0.83
CA THR A 91 -0.46 -21.19 1.55
C THR A 91 0.65 -20.27 2.02
N PHE A 92 1.08 -20.41 3.27
CA PHE A 92 2.26 -19.71 3.78
C PHE A 92 3.49 -20.62 3.69
N THR A 93 4.63 -20.06 3.28
CA THR A 93 5.91 -20.76 3.26
C THR A 93 7.05 -19.82 3.63
N ARG A 94 8.20 -20.40 3.96
CA ARG A 94 9.47 -19.69 4.17
C ARG A 94 10.56 -20.44 3.42
N THR A 95 10.66 -20.18 2.13
CA THR A 95 11.46 -20.99 1.21
C THR A 95 12.28 -20.09 0.29
N LYS A 96 13.53 -20.47 0.01
CA LYS A 96 14.33 -19.76 -1.01
C LYS A 96 13.73 -20.02 -2.38
N VAL A 97 13.81 -19.06 -3.31
CA VAL A 97 13.29 -19.24 -4.68
C VAL A 97 13.79 -20.53 -5.34
N LYS A 98 15.06 -20.89 -5.13
CA LYS A 98 15.67 -22.11 -5.68
C LYS A 98 15.00 -23.41 -5.20
N GLU A 99 14.32 -23.37 -4.07
CA GLU A 99 13.61 -24.49 -3.43
C GLU A 99 12.10 -24.45 -3.71
N CYS A 100 11.60 -23.51 -4.52
CA CYS A 100 10.16 -23.41 -4.77
C CYS A 100 9.54 -24.66 -5.42
N THR A 101 10.35 -25.50 -6.06
CA THR A 101 9.93 -26.75 -6.69
C THR A 101 9.42 -27.80 -5.70
N THR A 102 9.75 -27.67 -4.42
CA THR A 102 9.34 -28.62 -3.37
C THR A 102 8.10 -28.16 -2.59
N ILE A 103 7.61 -26.95 -2.84
CA ILE A 103 6.45 -26.39 -2.13
C ILE A 103 5.21 -27.22 -2.44
N LYS A 104 4.52 -27.66 -1.38
CA LYS A 104 3.16 -28.20 -1.44
C LYS A 104 2.19 -27.12 -0.95
N MET A 105 1.13 -26.89 -1.73
CA MET A 105 0.04 -25.99 -1.34
C MET A 105 -0.85 -26.65 -0.29
N LYS A 106 -1.70 -25.85 0.37
CA LYS A 106 -2.61 -26.30 1.44
C LYS A 106 -3.55 -27.43 1.01
N ASN A 107 -3.90 -27.49 -0.28
CA ASN A 107 -4.71 -28.58 -0.87
C ASN A 107 -3.89 -29.84 -1.23
N GLY A 108 -2.62 -29.93 -0.82
CA GLY A 108 -1.72 -31.05 -1.09
C GLY A 108 -1.08 -31.05 -2.48
N LYS A 109 -1.53 -30.20 -3.41
CA LYS A 109 -1.00 -30.14 -4.78
C LYS A 109 0.38 -29.46 -4.81
N PRO A 110 1.27 -29.87 -5.72
CA PRO A 110 2.55 -29.19 -5.91
C PRO A 110 2.32 -27.75 -6.41
N PHE A 111 3.10 -26.81 -5.89
CA PHE A 111 3.12 -25.43 -6.38
C PHE A 111 3.70 -25.36 -7.81
N TYR A 112 4.83 -26.02 -8.01
CA TYR A 112 5.62 -25.94 -9.23
C TYR A 112 5.11 -26.90 -10.29
N VAL A 113 4.18 -26.41 -11.11
CA VAL A 113 3.49 -27.17 -12.16
C VAL A 113 3.74 -26.47 -13.50
N LYS A 114 4.03 -27.26 -14.53
CA LYS A 114 4.27 -26.76 -15.89
C LYS A 114 3.07 -25.97 -16.37
N ASP A 115 3.34 -24.84 -17.02
CA ASP A 115 2.37 -23.89 -17.55
C ASP A 115 1.42 -23.28 -16.49
N GLN A 116 1.63 -23.53 -15.20
CA GLN A 116 0.81 -23.01 -14.10
C GLN A 116 1.60 -22.21 -13.06
N THR A 117 2.92 -22.15 -13.16
CA THR A 117 3.76 -21.51 -12.14
C THR A 117 3.96 -20.04 -12.44
N VAL A 118 3.75 -19.20 -11.42
CA VAL A 118 4.03 -17.77 -11.47
C VAL A 118 4.97 -17.40 -10.33
N LEU A 119 6.10 -16.77 -10.67
CA LEU A 119 7.05 -16.25 -9.69
C LEU A 119 6.95 -14.73 -9.63
N VAL A 120 6.68 -14.16 -8.46
CA VAL A 120 6.68 -12.70 -8.29
C VAL A 120 8.09 -12.22 -8.00
N ASN A 121 8.57 -11.33 -8.87
CA ASN A 121 9.91 -10.77 -8.81
C ASN A 121 9.86 -9.32 -8.33
N ALA A 122 10.69 -8.98 -7.33
CA ALA A 122 10.99 -7.57 -7.00
C ALA A 122 11.95 -7.00 -8.05
N ALA A 123 11.41 -6.29 -9.03
CA ALA A 123 12.15 -5.74 -10.15
C ALA A 123 12.66 -4.31 -9.88
N ASN A 124 13.67 -3.91 -10.65
CA ASN A 124 14.08 -2.50 -10.75
C ASN A 124 13.30 -1.79 -11.87
N THR A 125 13.29 -0.47 -11.84
CA THR A 125 12.62 0.39 -12.83
C THR A 125 13.03 0.14 -14.29
N LYS A 126 14.23 -0.41 -14.51
CA LYS A 126 14.73 -0.76 -15.86
C LYS A 126 14.48 -2.23 -16.23
N PHE A 127 13.81 -3.00 -15.36
CA PHE A 127 13.58 -4.44 -15.50
C PHE A 127 14.85 -5.23 -15.86
N LYS A 128 16.02 -4.79 -15.38
CA LYS A 128 17.28 -5.49 -15.63
C LYS A 128 17.38 -6.76 -14.79
N ILE A 129 18.02 -7.78 -15.34
CA ILE A 129 18.35 -9.03 -14.68
C ILE A 129 19.50 -8.84 -13.67
N ASN A 130 19.68 -9.79 -12.74
CA ASN A 130 20.85 -9.90 -11.84
C ASN A 130 21.17 -8.69 -10.95
N ARG A 131 20.17 -7.93 -10.50
CA ARG A 131 20.37 -6.72 -9.66
C ARG A 131 20.45 -6.98 -8.14
N GLY A 132 20.95 -8.15 -7.74
CA GLY A 132 21.02 -8.57 -6.32
C GLY A 132 19.67 -8.97 -5.72
N GLY A 133 19.67 -9.38 -4.45
CA GLY A 133 18.46 -9.73 -3.69
C GLY A 133 17.56 -10.77 -4.37
N LEU A 134 16.23 -10.60 -4.23
CA LEU A 134 15.23 -11.48 -4.84
C LEU A 134 15.34 -11.50 -6.37
N ASN A 135 15.70 -10.38 -7.00
CA ASN A 135 15.86 -10.29 -8.45
C ASN A 135 16.93 -11.24 -8.98
N LYS A 136 18.08 -11.28 -8.31
CA LYS A 136 19.14 -12.24 -8.62
C LYS A 136 18.65 -13.68 -8.39
N GLY A 137 18.02 -13.95 -7.25
CA GLY A 137 17.50 -15.29 -6.95
C GLY A 137 16.51 -15.83 -7.99
N ILE A 138 15.61 -14.98 -8.49
CA ILE A 138 14.69 -15.33 -9.58
C ILE A 138 15.45 -15.51 -10.89
N THR A 139 16.35 -14.58 -11.23
CA THR A 139 17.15 -14.65 -12.46
C THR A 139 17.95 -15.95 -12.52
N ASP A 140 18.70 -16.27 -11.47
CA ASP A 140 19.51 -17.50 -11.39
C ASP A 140 18.63 -18.74 -11.56
N PHE A 141 17.46 -18.77 -10.90
CA PHE A 141 16.55 -19.90 -10.95
C PHE A 141 15.95 -20.16 -12.34
N VAL A 142 15.57 -19.10 -13.06
CA VAL A 142 14.89 -19.22 -14.37
C VAL A 142 15.85 -19.23 -15.55
N SER A 143 17.12 -18.88 -15.36
CA SER A 143 18.14 -18.91 -16.43
C SER A 143 18.30 -20.30 -17.03
N THR A 144 18.27 -21.35 -16.20
CA THR A 144 18.32 -22.75 -16.66
C THR A 144 16.99 -23.29 -17.18
N LYS A 145 15.96 -22.42 -17.30
CA LYS A 145 14.58 -22.77 -17.65
C LYS A 145 14.05 -21.87 -18.77
N ASN A 146 14.94 -21.40 -19.64
CA ASN A 146 14.64 -20.49 -20.75
C ASN A 146 13.87 -19.22 -20.34
N GLY A 147 14.04 -18.75 -19.10
CA GLY A 147 13.48 -17.49 -18.66
C GLY A 147 14.27 -16.26 -19.14
N ILE A 148 15.50 -16.48 -19.59
CA ILE A 148 16.44 -15.45 -20.06
C ILE A 148 16.91 -15.78 -21.48
N PHE A 149 16.93 -14.78 -22.36
CA PHE A 149 17.47 -14.87 -23.73
C PHE A 149 18.33 -13.63 -24.01
N ASN A 150 19.58 -13.83 -24.48
CA ASN A 150 20.53 -12.75 -24.78
C ASN A 150 20.65 -11.70 -23.67
N GLY A 151 20.74 -12.14 -22.41
CA GLY A 151 20.89 -11.26 -21.25
C GLY A 151 19.63 -10.45 -20.89
N ARG A 152 18.45 -10.84 -21.39
CA ARG A 152 17.17 -10.18 -21.15
C ARG A 152 16.10 -11.19 -20.73
N TRP A 153 15.07 -10.71 -20.04
CA TRP A 153 13.89 -11.52 -19.74
C TRP A 153 13.21 -11.99 -21.04
N MET A 154 12.86 -13.26 -21.10
CA MET A 154 12.19 -13.86 -22.25
C MET A 154 10.78 -13.31 -22.41
N ASN A 155 10.46 -12.76 -23.59
CA ASN A 155 9.14 -12.22 -23.94
C ASN A 155 8.59 -11.25 -22.89
N LEU A 156 9.41 -10.27 -22.47
CA LEU A 156 8.99 -9.25 -21.51
C LEU A 156 7.98 -8.28 -22.14
N PHE A 157 6.79 -8.16 -21.55
CA PHE A 157 5.76 -7.21 -21.99
C PHE A 157 5.11 -6.48 -20.81
N ALA A 158 4.43 -5.36 -21.11
CA ALA A 158 3.68 -4.57 -20.14
C ALA A 158 2.17 -4.81 -20.29
N PRO A 159 1.38 -4.67 -19.21
CA PRO A 159 -0.07 -4.56 -19.30
C PRO A 159 -0.49 -3.43 -20.25
N LYS A 160 -1.55 -3.64 -21.06
CA LYS A 160 -2.01 -2.65 -22.04
C LYS A 160 -2.59 -1.38 -21.40
N ILE A 161 -3.40 -1.54 -20.35
CA ILE A 161 -4.14 -0.44 -19.69
C ILE A 161 -3.97 -0.60 -18.18
N SER A 162 -3.13 0.23 -17.57
CA SER A 162 -2.94 0.27 -16.12
C SER A 162 -2.22 1.54 -15.68
N LYS A 163 -2.62 2.11 -14.53
CA LYS A 163 -1.86 3.19 -13.88
C LYS A 163 -0.47 2.72 -13.40
N TYR A 164 -0.28 1.42 -13.25
CA TYR A 164 1.00 0.78 -12.89
C TYR A 164 1.74 0.22 -14.11
N LYS A 165 1.39 0.64 -15.34
CA LYS A 165 2.00 0.11 -16.57
C LYS A 165 3.52 0.23 -16.58
N ASP A 166 4.13 1.18 -15.87
CA ASP A 166 5.59 1.36 -15.81
C ASP A 166 6.25 0.61 -14.64
N ARG A 167 5.43 0.04 -13.75
CA ARG A 167 5.86 -0.71 -12.57
C ARG A 167 5.58 -2.21 -12.68
N ILE A 168 4.83 -2.64 -13.69
CA ILE A 168 4.49 -4.04 -13.93
C ILE A 168 5.04 -4.48 -15.28
N ARG A 169 5.75 -5.61 -15.31
CA ARG A 169 6.03 -6.37 -16.54
C ARG A 169 5.74 -7.84 -16.28
N ILE A 170 5.49 -8.58 -17.35
CA ILE A 170 5.33 -10.03 -17.32
C ILE A 170 6.31 -10.62 -18.33
N SER A 171 6.99 -11.69 -17.95
CA SER A 171 7.85 -12.47 -18.84
C SER A 171 7.55 -13.96 -18.72
N LYS A 172 8.13 -14.77 -19.60
CA LYS A 172 7.91 -16.23 -19.65
C LYS A 172 9.14 -17.02 -19.23
N PHE A 173 8.93 -18.26 -18.80
CA PHE A 173 9.94 -19.31 -18.66
C PHE A 173 9.25 -20.68 -18.85
N ASN A 174 10.00 -21.78 -18.92
CA ASN A 174 9.47 -23.11 -19.31
C ASN A 174 8.30 -23.66 -18.48
N TYR A 175 8.08 -23.15 -17.26
CA TYR A 175 7.01 -23.63 -16.36
C TYR A 175 5.91 -22.59 -16.12
N GLY A 176 5.96 -21.43 -16.77
CA GLY A 176 4.93 -20.41 -16.70
C GLY A 176 5.48 -18.99 -16.83
N TYR A 177 5.16 -18.13 -15.87
CA TYR A 177 5.34 -16.69 -15.96
C TYR A 177 6.12 -16.09 -14.80
N ILE A 178 6.74 -14.95 -15.05
CA ILE A 178 7.35 -14.12 -14.02
C ILE A 178 6.58 -12.80 -13.98
N LEU A 179 6.00 -12.48 -12.83
CA LEU A 179 5.35 -11.19 -12.59
C LEU A 179 6.40 -10.26 -11.98
N HIS A 180 6.89 -9.32 -12.78
CA HIS A 180 7.86 -8.32 -12.34
C HIS A 180 7.13 -7.11 -11.77
N LEU A 181 7.31 -6.88 -10.47
CA LEU A 181 6.75 -5.72 -9.78
C LEU A 181 7.91 -4.81 -9.34
N VAL A 182 7.87 -3.56 -9.78
CA VAL A 182 8.74 -2.49 -9.29
C VAL A 182 8.05 -1.86 -8.10
N GLY A 183 8.48 -2.24 -6.90
CA GLY A 183 8.01 -1.66 -5.65
C GLY A 183 8.38 -0.18 -5.50
N LEU A 184 7.98 0.39 -4.37
CA LEU A 184 8.40 1.73 -3.96
C LEU A 184 9.77 1.68 -3.29
N GLN A 185 10.61 2.66 -3.59
CA GLN A 185 11.82 2.98 -2.85
C GLN A 185 11.50 4.02 -1.78
N ALA A 186 11.94 3.81 -0.54
CA ALA A 186 11.78 4.78 0.54
C ALA A 186 12.32 6.17 0.15
N SER A 187 13.45 6.21 -0.56
CA SER A 187 14.05 7.45 -1.06
C SER A 187 13.30 8.11 -2.22
N GLU A 188 12.33 7.45 -2.85
CA GLU A 188 11.57 8.04 -3.96
C GLU A 188 10.31 8.79 -3.50
N LEU A 189 9.88 8.60 -2.24
CA LEU A 189 8.60 9.13 -1.72
C LEU A 189 8.48 10.66 -1.83
N GLU A 190 9.55 11.39 -1.50
CA GLU A 190 9.60 12.85 -1.62
C GLU A 190 9.41 13.29 -3.08
N GLY A 191 10.17 12.68 -4.00
CA GLY A 191 10.14 13.02 -5.43
C GLY A 191 8.79 12.70 -6.10
N ILE A 192 8.07 11.69 -5.63
CA ILE A 192 6.74 11.33 -6.12
C ILE A 192 5.59 11.98 -5.33
N LYS A 193 5.90 12.88 -4.38
CA LYS A 193 4.92 13.57 -3.53
C LYS A 193 3.96 12.61 -2.80
N MET A 194 4.51 11.55 -2.20
CA MET A 194 3.74 10.51 -1.49
C MET A 194 4.01 10.51 0.01
N LYS A 195 2.96 10.43 0.83
CA LYS A 195 3.11 10.29 2.29
C LYS A 195 3.57 8.88 2.63
N ILE A 196 4.33 8.74 3.71
CA ILE A 196 4.65 7.40 4.23
C ILE A 196 3.36 6.61 4.56
N GLU A 197 2.29 7.31 4.97
CA GLU A 197 0.99 6.72 5.24
C GLU A 197 0.32 6.09 4.00
N ASP A 198 0.61 6.57 2.79
CA ASP A 198 -0.03 6.12 1.54
C ASP A 198 0.74 4.98 0.83
N VAL A 199 1.92 4.60 1.37
CA VAL A 199 2.77 3.55 0.79
C VAL A 199 2.06 2.21 0.68
N ASP A 200 1.26 1.87 1.68
CA ASP A 200 0.57 0.58 1.70
C ASP A 200 -0.54 0.51 0.65
N GLU A 201 -1.40 1.52 0.53
CA GLU A 201 -2.47 1.57 -0.47
C GLU A 201 -1.91 1.57 -1.90
N TYR A 202 -0.78 2.28 -2.13
CA TYR A 202 -0.08 2.20 -3.40
C TYR A 202 0.37 0.78 -3.73
N LEU A 203 1.03 0.11 -2.77
CA LEU A 203 1.55 -1.25 -2.96
C LEU A 203 0.42 -2.29 -3.03
N ILE A 204 -0.70 -2.09 -2.32
CA ILE A 204 -1.91 -2.92 -2.42
C ILE A 204 -2.40 -2.89 -3.87
N GLY A 205 -2.57 -1.69 -4.43
CA GLY A 205 -3.00 -1.54 -5.82
C GLY A 205 -2.02 -2.14 -6.82
N LEU A 206 -0.70 -2.03 -6.59
CA LEU A 206 0.34 -2.65 -7.42
C LEU A 206 0.21 -4.18 -7.43
N TYR A 207 0.05 -4.80 -6.26
CA TYR A 207 -0.14 -6.24 -6.14
C TYR A 207 -1.44 -6.72 -6.77
N LEU A 208 -2.57 -6.08 -6.44
CA LEU A 208 -3.88 -6.45 -6.99
C LEU A 208 -3.90 -6.36 -8.52
N THR A 209 -3.33 -5.29 -9.07
CA THR A 209 -3.22 -5.13 -10.52
C THR A 209 -2.34 -6.22 -11.12
N GLY A 210 -1.18 -6.50 -10.52
CA GLY A 210 -0.29 -7.56 -11.00
C GLY A 210 -0.93 -8.95 -10.97
N LEU A 211 -1.63 -9.29 -9.89
CA LEU A 211 -2.38 -10.55 -9.77
C LEU A 211 -3.49 -10.64 -10.83
N SER A 212 -4.25 -9.56 -11.03
CA SER A 212 -5.31 -9.50 -12.03
C SER A 212 -4.78 -9.69 -13.46
N GLU A 213 -3.63 -9.10 -13.78
CA GLU A 213 -2.99 -9.28 -15.10
C GLU A 213 -2.49 -10.71 -15.31
N ILE A 214 -1.98 -11.36 -14.25
CA ILE A 214 -1.60 -12.77 -14.30
C ILE A 214 -2.83 -13.66 -14.49
N GLU A 215 -3.93 -13.40 -13.79
CA GLU A 215 -5.13 -14.22 -13.90
C GLU A 215 -5.74 -14.20 -15.30
N LYS A 216 -5.69 -13.06 -16.00
CA LYS A 216 -6.12 -12.96 -17.41
C LYS A 216 -5.36 -13.91 -18.33
N ILE A 217 -4.10 -14.21 -18.00
CA ILE A 217 -3.22 -15.08 -18.80
C ILE A 217 -3.35 -16.54 -18.33
N LEU A 218 -3.42 -16.73 -17.02
CA LEU A 218 -3.37 -18.03 -16.38
C LEU A 218 -4.43 -18.11 -15.26
N PRO A 219 -5.70 -18.38 -15.62
CA PRO A 219 -6.74 -18.65 -14.65
C PRO A 219 -6.33 -19.81 -13.73
N ARG A 220 -6.52 -19.67 -12.42
CA ARG A 220 -6.12 -20.67 -11.41
C ARG A 220 -4.61 -20.99 -11.36
N GLY A 221 -3.75 -20.08 -11.83
CA GLY A 221 -2.30 -20.21 -11.69
C GLY A 221 -1.81 -20.23 -10.24
N ASN A 222 -0.62 -20.79 -10.03
CA ASN A 222 0.04 -20.90 -8.74
C ASN A 222 1.07 -19.77 -8.60
N VAL A 223 0.83 -18.81 -7.71
CA VAL A 223 1.65 -17.61 -7.56
C VAL A 223 2.52 -17.68 -6.30
N LEU A 224 3.84 -17.65 -6.45
CA LEU A 224 4.76 -17.42 -5.33
C LEU A 224 4.93 -15.92 -5.11
N LEU A 225 4.22 -15.39 -4.11
CA LEU A 225 4.13 -13.96 -3.82
C LEU A 225 5.17 -13.53 -2.77
N CYS A 226 6.25 -12.90 -3.23
CA CYS A 226 7.28 -12.33 -2.37
C CYS A 226 6.96 -10.87 -1.99
N CYS A 227 7.56 -10.38 -0.90
CA CYS A 227 7.45 -8.98 -0.48
C CYS A 227 8.36 -8.09 -1.34
N VAL A 228 7.76 -7.16 -2.09
CA VAL A 228 8.50 -6.09 -2.78
C VAL A 228 8.73 -4.93 -1.82
N SER A 229 9.72 -4.10 -2.09
CA SER A 229 10.07 -2.91 -1.29
C SER A 229 10.75 -3.18 0.07
N GLU A 230 10.94 -4.43 0.51
CA GLU A 230 11.55 -4.73 1.84
C GLU A 230 13.11 -4.68 1.85
N GLY A 231 13.75 -5.00 0.72
CA GLY A 231 15.20 -5.16 0.63
C GLY A 231 15.95 -3.85 0.41
N ILE A 232 16.64 -3.75 -0.74
CA ILE A 232 17.41 -2.56 -1.13
C ILE A 232 16.56 -1.28 -1.30
N TYR A 233 15.24 -1.43 -1.32
CA TYR A 233 14.27 -0.34 -1.49
C TYR A 233 13.80 0.25 -0.15
N ALA A 234 14.07 -0.42 0.97
CA ALA A 234 13.77 0.11 2.28
C ALA A 234 14.99 0.86 2.84
N SER A 235 14.74 2.04 3.42
CA SER A 235 15.70 2.83 4.20
C SER A 235 14.93 3.73 5.16
N ASP A 236 15.63 4.35 6.11
CA ASP A 236 15.10 5.54 6.77
C ASP A 236 14.92 6.64 5.71
N GLY A 237 13.98 7.55 5.95
CA GLY A 237 13.68 8.59 4.99
C GLY A 237 12.73 9.67 5.50
N VAL A 238 12.44 10.60 4.61
CA VAL A 238 11.51 11.70 4.82
C VAL A 238 10.52 11.69 3.67
N ASP A 239 9.23 11.84 3.97
CA ASP A 239 8.21 11.95 2.93
C ASP A 239 8.04 13.40 2.45
N PHE A 240 7.14 13.65 1.49
CA PHE A 240 6.96 15.00 0.94
C PHE A 240 6.38 16.02 1.92
N GLN A 241 5.86 15.58 3.06
CA GLN A 241 5.34 16.44 4.13
C GLN A 241 6.36 16.65 5.25
N GLU A 242 7.64 16.36 4.99
CA GLU A 242 8.74 16.44 5.94
C GLU A 242 8.59 15.47 7.12
N VAL A 243 7.82 14.39 6.95
CA VAL A 243 7.64 13.37 7.99
C VAL A 243 8.79 12.39 7.93
N ASN A 244 9.58 12.35 9.00
CA ASN A 244 10.61 11.33 9.20
C ASN A 244 9.98 9.97 9.48
N PHE A 245 10.46 8.93 8.80
CA PHE A 245 10.07 7.55 9.03
C PHE A 245 11.29 6.63 9.03
N THR A 246 11.15 5.48 9.68
CA THR A 246 12.23 4.48 9.75
C THR A 246 12.08 3.43 8.65
N ARG A 247 13.20 2.78 8.33
CA ARG A 247 13.27 1.58 7.50
C ARG A 247 12.26 0.53 7.97
N ASP A 248 12.13 0.35 9.28
CA ASP A 248 11.23 -0.62 9.88
C ASP A 248 9.76 -0.30 9.61
N GLU A 249 9.35 0.97 9.74
CA GLU A 249 8.00 1.40 9.38
C GLU A 249 7.71 1.11 7.90
N PHE A 250 8.64 1.49 7.03
CA PHE A 250 8.50 1.27 5.59
C PHE A 250 8.36 -0.22 5.22
N ILE A 251 9.20 -1.08 5.82
CA ILE A 251 9.12 -2.54 5.63
C ILE A 251 7.78 -3.08 6.12
N LEU A 252 7.30 -2.65 7.29
CA LEU A 252 6.02 -3.11 7.84
C LEU A 252 4.86 -2.70 6.92
N ARG A 253 4.87 -1.48 6.38
CA ARG A 253 3.87 -1.05 5.40
C ARG A 253 3.90 -1.90 4.14
N ALA A 254 5.08 -2.23 3.62
CA ALA A 254 5.21 -3.12 2.46
C ALA A 254 4.71 -4.55 2.73
N LYS A 255 5.03 -5.11 3.90
CA LYS A 255 4.53 -6.43 4.34
C LYS A 255 3.02 -6.44 4.49
N ARG A 256 2.48 -5.43 5.17
CA ARG A 256 1.04 -5.22 5.35
C ARG A 256 0.33 -5.14 4.00
N ALA A 257 0.83 -4.32 3.08
CA ALA A 257 0.24 -4.11 1.77
C ALA A 257 0.11 -5.42 0.98
N ARG A 258 1.17 -6.26 0.98
CA ARG A 258 1.12 -7.57 0.34
C ARG A 258 -0.01 -8.43 0.90
N LEU A 259 -0.14 -8.51 2.23
CA LEU A 259 -1.17 -9.35 2.86
C LEU A 259 -2.57 -8.81 2.57
N ILE A 260 -2.79 -7.51 2.72
CA ILE A 260 -4.08 -6.86 2.43
C ILE A 260 -4.46 -7.03 0.96
N ALA A 261 -3.50 -6.95 0.04
CA ALA A 261 -3.76 -7.25 -1.37
C ALA A 261 -4.31 -8.68 -1.55
N VAL A 262 -3.74 -9.68 -0.88
CA VAL A 262 -4.28 -11.07 -0.93
C VAL A 262 -5.64 -11.19 -0.23
N VAL A 263 -5.88 -10.42 0.85
CA VAL A 263 -7.19 -10.39 1.51
C VAL A 263 -8.25 -9.84 0.57
N ARG A 264 -7.97 -8.70 -0.09
CA ARG A 264 -8.87 -8.01 -1.04
C ARG A 264 -8.94 -8.69 -2.42
N TYR A 265 -8.05 -9.64 -2.72
CA TYR A 265 -8.08 -10.35 -3.98
C TYR A 265 -9.24 -11.36 -4.02
N GLU A 266 -10.16 -11.16 -4.96
CA GLU A 266 -11.37 -11.98 -5.16
C GLU A 266 -11.24 -12.99 -6.32
N GLY A 267 -10.07 -13.06 -6.95
CA GLY A 267 -9.83 -13.99 -8.05
C GLY A 267 -9.56 -15.43 -7.61
N THR A 268 -9.22 -16.26 -8.59
CA THR A 268 -9.13 -17.72 -8.54
C THR A 268 -7.71 -18.27 -8.42
N LEU A 269 -6.69 -17.41 -8.41
CA LEU A 269 -5.29 -17.83 -8.26
C LEU A 269 -5.04 -18.57 -6.94
N ASN A 270 -4.16 -19.56 -6.97
CA ASN A 270 -3.60 -20.17 -5.76
C ASN A 270 -2.37 -19.35 -5.35
N ILE A 271 -2.38 -18.78 -4.14
CA ILE A 271 -1.34 -17.84 -3.72
C ILE A 271 -0.49 -18.48 -2.61
N VAL A 272 0.79 -18.65 -2.89
CA VAL A 272 1.82 -19.03 -1.92
C VAL A 272 2.53 -17.77 -1.44
N ILE A 273 2.27 -17.34 -0.22
CA ILE A 273 2.93 -16.19 0.39
C ILE A 273 4.27 -16.63 0.97
N ASN A 274 5.36 -16.10 0.43
CA ASN A 274 6.72 -16.42 0.87
C ASN A 274 7.21 -15.38 1.89
N ASN A 275 7.38 -15.79 3.14
CA ASN A 275 7.78 -14.93 4.26
C ASN A 275 9.28 -14.86 4.48
#